data_AF-A0A3E1RH01-F1
#
_entry.id   AF-A0A3E1RH01-F1
#
_cell.length_a   1.000
_cell.length_b   1.000
_cell.length_c   1.000
_cell.angle_alpha   90.00
_cell.angle_beta   90.00
_cell.angle_gamma   90.00
#
_symmetry.space_group_name_H-M   'P 1'
#
loop_
_entity.id
_entity.type
_entity.pdbx_description
1 polymer ?
#
loop_
_entity_poly.entity_id
_entity_poly.type
_entity_poly.pdbx_seq_one_letter_code
_entity_poly.pdbx_strand_id
1 'polypeptide(L)'
;MNRDAIARVLGHAMVDAHFSDQLKADPAAAAKSIGIHLSTAQVTALKHVDMTQLQQTGSLIRNKLGPQALLDQQQQQARMD
;
A
#
# COMPACT_ATOMS: atom_id res chain seq x y z
N MET A 1 -17.69 -3.81 11.38
CA MET A 1 -17.18 -3.22 10.13
C MET A 1 -15.67 -3.44 10.06
N ASN A 2 -15.18 -4.18 9.06
CA ASN A 2 -13.80 -4.64 8.97
C ASN A 2 -12.86 -3.51 8.46
N ARG A 3 -12.67 -2.45 9.27
CA ARG A 3 -11.80 -1.30 8.92
C ARG A 3 -10.36 -1.71 8.61
N ASP A 4 -9.92 -2.80 9.20
CA ASP A 4 -8.60 -3.41 9.01
C ASP A 4 -8.33 -3.77 7.53
N ALA A 5 -9.34 -4.26 6.82
CA ALA A 5 -9.21 -4.63 5.41
C ALA A 5 -8.92 -3.43 4.49
N ILE A 6 -9.60 -2.30 4.68
CA ILE A 6 -9.35 -1.09 3.89
C ILE A 6 -7.96 -0.54 4.20
N ALA A 7 -7.59 -0.47 5.48
CA ALA A 7 -6.28 0.06 5.89
C ALA A 7 -5.14 -0.77 5.29
N ARG A 8 -5.26 -2.09 5.27
CA ARG A 8 -4.26 -2.99 4.67
C ARG A 8 -4.16 -2.82 3.15
N VAL A 9 -5.30 -2.72 2.46
CA VAL A 9 -5.34 -2.49 1.00
C VAL A 9 -4.71 -1.14 0.65
N LEU A 10 -5.09 -0.07 1.33
CA LEU A 10 -4.54 1.28 1.10
C LEU A 10 -3.06 1.35 1.46
N GLY A 11 -2.64 0.76 2.58
CA GLY A 11 -1.24 0.70 2.99
C GLY A 11 -0.38 -0.03 1.96
N HIS A 12 -0.88 -1.13 1.39
CA HIS A 12 -0.19 -1.83 0.31
C HIS A 12 -0.10 -0.97 -0.97
N ALA A 13 -1.18 -0.30 -1.37
CA ALA A 13 -1.19 0.62 -2.51
C ALA A 13 -0.24 1.83 -2.36
N MET A 14 0.04 2.27 -1.13
CA MET A 14 1.02 3.35 -0.91
C MET A 14 2.46 2.93 -1.23
N VAL A 15 2.80 1.66 -0.97
CA VAL A 15 4.16 1.14 -1.15
C VAL A 15 4.35 0.42 -2.49
N ASP A 16 3.27 -0.02 -3.13
CA ASP A 16 3.27 -0.69 -4.42
C ASP A 16 2.46 0.10 -5.46
N ALA A 17 3.18 0.74 -6.38
CA ALA A 17 2.59 1.58 -7.42
C ALA A 17 1.73 0.76 -8.38
N HIS A 18 2.17 -0.45 -8.75
CA HIS A 18 1.45 -1.33 -9.66
C HIS A 18 0.14 -1.82 -9.04
N PHE A 19 0.18 -2.17 -7.75
CA PHE A 19 -1.02 -2.51 -7.00
C PHE A 19 -1.98 -1.33 -6.92
N SER A 20 -1.49 -0.10 -6.77
CA SER A 20 -2.37 1.08 -6.75
C SER A 20 -3.10 1.29 -8.07
N ASP A 21 -2.44 1.05 -9.22
CA ASP A 21 -3.09 1.07 -10.53
C ASP A 21 -4.16 -0.03 -10.66
N GLN A 22 -3.86 -1.24 -10.19
CA GLN A 22 -4.83 -2.34 -10.15
C GLN A 22 -6.02 -2.01 -9.23
N LEU A 23 -5.76 -1.43 -8.05
CA LEU A 23 -6.76 -1.02 -7.07
C LEU A 23 -7.70 0.05 -7.63
N LYS A 24 -7.18 0.97 -8.45
CA LYS A 24 -7.97 1.98 -9.17
C LYS A 24 -8.88 1.37 -10.23
N ALA A 25 -8.39 0.36 -10.95
CA ALA A 25 -9.14 -0.30 -12.02
C ALA A 25 -10.23 -1.24 -11.47
N ASP A 26 -9.88 -2.14 -10.55
CA ASP A 26 -10.80 -3.08 -9.93
C ASP A 26 -10.43 -3.35 -8.46
N PRO A 27 -11.08 -2.67 -7.50
CA PRO A 27 -10.71 -2.77 -6.10
C PRO A 27 -10.92 -4.17 -5.50
N ALA A 28 -11.94 -4.89 -5.98
CA ALA A 28 -12.28 -6.20 -5.46
C ALA A 28 -11.26 -7.26 -5.91
N ALA A 29 -10.89 -7.24 -7.19
CA ALA A 29 -9.87 -8.11 -7.75
C ALA A 29 -8.48 -7.81 -7.15
N ALA A 30 -8.12 -6.53 -7.02
CA ALA A 30 -6.87 -6.12 -6.41
C ALA A 30 -6.78 -6.60 -4.95
N ALA A 31 -7.80 -6.34 -4.12
CA ALA A 31 -7.78 -6.81 -2.74
C ALA A 31 -7.72 -8.35 -2.63
N LYS A 32 -8.40 -9.06 -3.53
CA LYS A 32 -8.35 -10.52 -3.58
C LYS A 32 -6.94 -11.05 -3.90
N SER A 33 -6.16 -10.34 -4.72
CA SER A 33 -4.77 -10.72 -5.04
C SER A 33 -3.84 -10.76 -3.81
N ILE A 34 -4.20 -10.00 -2.76
CA ILE A 34 -3.48 -9.98 -1.47
C ILE A 34 -4.26 -10.70 -0.35
N GLY A 35 -5.23 -11.54 -0.71
CA GLY A 35 -6.00 -12.36 0.23
C GLY A 35 -7.03 -11.59 1.07
N ILE A 36 -7.42 -10.38 0.65
CA ILE A 36 -8.40 -9.55 1.36
C ILE A 36 -9.74 -9.56 0.62
N HIS A 37 -10.82 -9.88 1.32
CA HIS A 37 -12.18 -9.76 0.81
C HIS A 37 -12.76 -8.40 1.22
N LEU A 38 -13.17 -7.59 0.25
CA LEU A 38 -13.84 -6.32 0.48
C LEU A 38 -15.36 -6.47 0.32
N SER A 39 -16.12 -5.92 1.24
CA SER A 39 -17.57 -5.80 1.06
C SER A 39 -17.90 -4.74 0.01
N THR A 40 -19.13 -4.77 -0.52
CA THR A 40 -19.62 -3.80 -1.50
C THR A 40 -19.43 -2.35 -1.03
N ALA A 41 -19.71 -2.07 0.25
CA ALA A 41 -19.52 -0.74 0.82
C ALA A 41 -18.05 -0.30 0.83
N GLN A 42 -17.12 -1.23 1.04
CA GLN A 42 -15.68 -0.94 1.03
C GLN A 42 -15.16 -0.71 -0.38
N VAL A 43 -15.64 -1.51 -1.35
CA VAL A 43 -15.34 -1.28 -2.78
C VAL A 43 -15.83 0.09 -3.22
N THR A 44 -17.06 0.48 -2.84
CA THR A 44 -17.58 1.83 -3.12
C THR A 44 -16.74 2.91 -2.47
N ALA A 45 -16.36 2.75 -1.20
CA ALA A 45 -15.52 3.73 -0.51
C ALA A 45 -14.15 3.91 -1.20
N LEU A 46 -13.52 2.84 -1.66
CA LEU A 46 -12.23 2.90 -2.37
C LEU A 46 -12.33 3.63 -3.71
N LYS A 47 -13.46 3.56 -4.41
CA LYS A 47 -13.68 4.32 -5.65
C LYS A 47 -13.71 5.83 -5.46
N HIS A 48 -13.98 6.30 -4.24
CA HIS A 48 -13.95 7.72 -3.90
C HIS A 48 -12.59 8.20 -3.39
N VAL A 49 -11.61 7.31 -3.23
CA VAL A 49 -10.25 7.67 -2.83
C VAL A 49 -9.49 8.17 -4.06
N ASP A 50 -8.82 9.32 -3.93
CA ASP A 50 -7.89 9.82 -4.93
C ASP A 50 -6.59 8.99 -4.90
N MET A 51 -6.56 7.94 -5.71
CA MET A 51 -5.40 7.04 -5.82
C MET A 51 -4.15 7.76 -6.32
N THR A 52 -4.29 8.84 -7.09
CA THR A 52 -3.15 9.63 -7.56
C THR A 52 -2.47 10.34 -6.40
N GLN A 53 -3.26 10.99 -5.52
CA GLN A 53 -2.73 11.60 -4.29
C GLN A 53 -2.14 10.57 -3.33
N LEU A 54 -2.75 9.37 -3.24
CA LEU A 54 -2.24 8.27 -2.44
C LEU A 54 -0.85 7.81 -2.95
N GLN A 55 -0.68 7.66 -4.27
CA GLN A 55 0.60 7.30 -4.89
C GLN A 55 1.66 8.37 -4.68
N GLN A 56 1.31 9.66 -4.82
CA GLN A 56 2.22 10.76 -4.55
C GLN A 56 2.69 10.75 -3.10
N THR A 57 1.76 10.58 -2.15
CA THR A 57 2.07 10.48 -0.72
C THR A 57 2.93 9.26 -0.42
N GLY A 58 2.58 8.10 -0.98
CA GLY A 58 3.36 6.87 -0.87
C GLY A 58 4.77 7.01 -1.42
N SER A 59 4.95 7.71 -2.54
CA SER A 59 6.26 8.01 -3.14
C SER A 59 7.11 8.90 -2.24
N LEU A 60 6.52 9.95 -1.64
CA LEU A 60 7.21 10.81 -0.68
C LEU A 60 7.69 10.02 0.55
N ILE A 61 6.84 9.14 1.08
CA ILE A 61 7.16 8.27 2.21
C ILE A 61 8.28 7.30 1.81
N ARG A 62 8.18 6.63 0.66
CA ARG A 62 9.19 5.68 0.17
C ARG A 62 10.53 6.33 -0.11
N ASN A 63 10.54 7.57 -0.61
CA ASN A 63 11.77 8.33 -0.85
C ASN A 63 12.46 8.73 0.46
N LYS A 64 11.71 8.97 1.55
CA LYS A 64 12.27 9.26 2.87
C LYS A 64 12.69 8.00 3.61
N LEU A 65 11.90 6.93 3.53
CA LEU A 65 12.14 5.68 4.25
C LEU A 65 13.08 4.72 3.52
N GLY A 66 13.13 4.72 2.19
CA GLY A 66 14.00 3.85 1.39
C GLY A 66 15.49 3.97 1.76
N PRO A 67 16.05 5.19 1.84
CA PRO A 67 17.42 5.41 2.31
C PRO A 67 17.63 4.96 3.76
N GLN A 68 16.62 5.12 4.62
CA GLN A 68 16.71 4.70 6.02
C GLN A 68 16.65 3.17 6.15
N ALA A 69 15.83 2.50 5.35
CA ALA A 69 15.75 1.04 5.31
C ALA A 69 17.05 0.42 4.76
N LEU A 70 17.66 1.04 3.75
CA LEU A 70 19.00 0.67 3.25
C LEU A 70 20.07 0.86 4.32
N LEU A 71 20.06 1.98 5.05
CA LEU A 71 20.99 2.25 6.14
C LEU A 71 20.82 1.27 7.30
N ASP A 72 19.58 0.97 7.70
CA ASP A 72 19.26 0.01 8.76
C ASP A 72 19.73 -1.40 8.38
N GLN A 73 19.56 -1.78 7.10
CA GLN A 73 20.05 -3.06 6.58
C GLN A 73 21.58 -3.15 6.61
N GLN A 74 22.28 -2.08 6.20
CA GLN A 74 23.75 -2.04 6.31
C GLN A 74 24.23 -2.09 7.76
N GLN A 75 23.56 -1.40 8.68
CA GLN A 75 23.91 -1.43 10.09
C GLN A 75 23.65 -2.80 10.73
N GLN A 76 22.58 -3.51 10.34
CA GLN A 76 22.33 -4.87 10.79
C GLN A 76 23.38 -5.85 10.26
N GLN A 77 23.80 -5.71 9.00
CA GLN A 77 24.84 -6.55 8.42
C GLN A 77 26.21 -6.33 9.09
N ALA A 78 26.56 -5.08 9.41
CA ALA A 78 27.80 -4.74 10.12
C ALA A 78 27.81 -5.11 11.62
N ARG A 79 26.68 -5.53 12.19
CA ARG A 79 26.57 -6.04 13.58
C ARG A 79 26.58 -7.56 13.66
N MET A 80 26.46 -8.24 12.53
CA MET A 80 26.49 -9.71 12.43
C MET A 80 27.87 -10.26 12.03
N ASP A 81 28.82 -9.37 11.72
CA ASP A 81 30.25 -9.65 11.57
C ASP A 81 30.98 -9.33 12.89
#